data_AF-A0A962S9X9-F1
#
_entry.id   AF-A0A962S9X9-F1
#
_cell.length_a   1.000
_cell.length_b   1.000
_cell.length_c   1.000
_cell.angle_alpha   90.00
_cell.angle_beta   90.00
_cell.angle_gamma   90.00
#
_symmetry.space_group_name_H-M   'P 1'
#
loop_
_entity.id
_entity.type
_entity.pdbx_description
1 polymer ?
#
loop_
_entity_poly.entity_id
_entity_poly.type
_entity_poly.pdbx_seq_one_letter_code
_entity_poly.pdbx_strand_id
1 'polypeptide(L)'
;TVLPAVVDGLMMGLGFTLALVLLGGVREILGSGTLFANAALLLGSWASVLELELLPDYKGFLLVILPPGGFIVLGFMLAGKRLIDHLLQKRLLALNTALPDGANS
;
A
#
# COMPACT_ATOMS: atom_id res chain seq x y z
N THR A 1 -4.34 -7.44 -30.31
CA THR A 1 -4.08 -8.73 -29.61
C THR A 1 -4.78 -8.67 -28.26
N VAL A 2 -5.56 -9.69 -27.90
CA VAL A 2 -6.33 -9.70 -26.63
C VAL A 2 -5.45 -10.00 -25.41
N LEU A 3 -4.32 -10.69 -25.61
CA LEU A 3 -3.43 -11.09 -24.52
C LEU A 3 -2.78 -9.90 -23.78
N PRO A 4 -2.28 -8.83 -24.43
CA PRO A 4 -1.81 -7.63 -23.74
C PRO A 4 -2.89 -6.94 -22.90
N ALA A 5 -4.15 -6.92 -23.37
CA ALA A 5 -5.24 -6.30 -22.63
C ALA A 5 -5.61 -7.10 -21.37
N VAL A 6 -5.55 -8.44 -21.42
CA VAL A 6 -5.74 -9.30 -20.24
C VAL A 6 -4.64 -9.07 -19.22
N VAL A 7 -3.39 -8.99 -19.67
CA VAL A 7 -2.24 -8.75 -18.78
C VAL A 7 -2.35 -7.37 -18.12
N ASP A 8 -2.69 -6.33 -18.88
CA ASP A 8 -2.88 -4.98 -18.35
C ASP A 8 -4.00 -4.92 -17.30
N GLY A 9 -5.15 -5.54 -17.58
CA GLY A 9 -6.25 -5.65 -16.63
C GLY A 9 -5.87 -6.41 -15.35
N LEU A 10 -5.12 -7.52 -15.47
CA LEU A 10 -4.63 -8.28 -14.33
C LEU A 10 -3.67 -7.45 -13.47
N MET A 11 -2.72 -6.74 -14.10
CA MET A 11 -1.77 -5.89 -13.39
C MET A 11 -2.46 -4.74 -12.67
N MET A 12 -3.44 -4.11 -13.30
CA MET A 12 -4.22 -3.04 -12.67
C MET A 12 -5.03 -3.55 -11.47
N GLY A 13 -5.66 -4.71 -11.61
CA GLY A 13 -6.40 -5.37 -10.53
C GLY A 13 -5.50 -5.75 -9.36
N LEU A 14 -4.33 -6.34 -9.62
CA LEU A 14 -3.34 -6.68 -8.59
C LEU A 14 -2.81 -5.44 -7.86
N GLY A 15 -2.53 -4.36 -8.59
CA GLY A 15 -2.11 -3.09 -8.00
C GLY A 15 -3.18 -2.50 -7.08
N PHE A 16 -4.45 -2.57 -7.49
CA PHE A 16 -5.57 -2.12 -6.67
C PHE A 16 -5.76 -2.97 -5.42
N THR A 17 -5.73 -4.31 -5.56
CA THR A 17 -5.82 -5.22 -4.41
C THR A 17 -4.70 -4.96 -3.41
N LEU A 18 -3.46 -4.79 -3.88
CA LEU A 18 -2.33 -4.47 -3.01
C LEU A 18 -2.54 -3.13 -2.28
N ALA A 19 -3.05 -2.12 -2.99
CA ALA A 19 -3.38 -0.83 -2.37
C ALA A 19 -4.47 -0.97 -1.29
N LEU A 20 -5.50 -1.79 -1.52
CA LEU A 20 -6.54 -2.07 -0.52
C LEU A 20 -6.02 -2.84 0.68
N VAL A 21 -5.14 -3.83 0.48
CA VAL A 21 -4.49 -4.58 1.58
C VAL A 21 -3.65 -3.65 2.44
N LEU A 22 -2.82 -2.80 1.82
CA LEU A 22 -2.03 -1.81 2.54
C LEU A 22 -2.90 -0.81 3.29
N LEU A 23 -3.95 -0.30 2.65
CA LEU A 23 -4.91 0.61 3.29
C LEU A 23 -5.60 -0.04 4.49
N GLY A 24 -6.09 -1.27 4.32
CA GLY A 24 -6.74 -2.05 5.38
C GLY A 24 -5.79 -2.33 6.53
N GLY A 25 -4.58 -2.79 6.25
CA GLY A 25 -3.57 -3.07 7.25
C GLY A 25 -3.18 -1.83 8.06
N VAL A 26 -2.96 -0.68 7.41
CA VAL A 26 -2.69 0.58 8.12
C VAL A 26 -3.87 0.97 9.01
N ARG A 27 -5.11 0.80 8.54
CA ARG A 27 -6.31 1.10 9.34
C ARG A 27 -6.46 0.17 10.54
N GLU A 28 -6.07 -1.09 10.40
CA GLU A 28 -6.11 -2.07 11.49
C GLU A 28 -5.04 -1.76 12.54
N ILE A 29 -3.81 -1.49 12.10
CA ILE A 29 -2.70 -1.12 13.00
C ILE A 29 -3.03 0.15 13.78
N LEU A 30 -3.52 1.19 13.11
CA LEU A 30 -3.89 2.45 13.76
C LEU A 30 -5.22 2.36 14.53
N GLY A 31 -6.09 1.41 14.18
CA GLY A 31 -7.41 1.24 14.75
C GLY A 31 -7.42 0.39 16.01
N SER A 32 -6.72 -0.74 16.01
CA SER A 32 -6.70 -1.74 17.09
C SER A 32 -5.29 -2.11 17.57
N GLY A 33 -4.22 -1.61 16.96
CA GLY A 33 -2.84 -1.94 17.36
C GLY A 33 -2.39 -3.32 16.90
N THR A 34 -3.17 -3.96 16.03
CA THR A 34 -2.98 -5.33 15.57
C THR A 34 -3.11 -5.41 14.04
N LEU A 35 -2.61 -6.50 13.46
CA LEU A 35 -2.77 -6.82 12.06
C LEU A 35 -3.40 -8.21 11.94
N PHE A 36 -4.45 -8.34 11.12
CA PHE A 36 -5.24 -9.56 10.97
C PHE A 36 -5.83 -10.10 12.29
N ALA A 37 -6.32 -9.19 13.14
CA ALA A 37 -6.98 -9.52 14.39
C ALA A 37 -8.13 -10.51 14.15
N ASN A 38 -8.21 -11.56 14.96
CA ASN A 38 -9.24 -12.59 14.83
C ASN A 38 -9.29 -13.28 13.44
N ALA A 39 -8.21 -13.30 12.66
CA ALA A 39 -8.20 -13.97 11.36
C ALA A 39 -8.55 -15.47 11.46
N ALA A 40 -8.26 -16.10 12.61
CA ALA A 40 -8.66 -17.48 12.88
C ALA A 40 -10.19 -17.69 12.87
N LEU A 41 -10.98 -16.69 13.26
CA LEU A 41 -12.44 -16.76 13.22
C LEU A 41 -12.99 -16.63 11.79
N LEU A 42 -12.31 -15.85 10.94
CA LEU A 42 -12.76 -15.58 9.57
C LEU A 42 -12.27 -16.61 8.55
N LEU A 43 -11.03 -17.07 8.70
CA LEU A 43 -10.36 -17.94 7.73
C LEU A 43 -10.15 -19.37 8.25
N GLY A 44 -10.41 -19.61 9.54
CA GLY A 44 -10.22 -20.90 10.21
C GLY A 44 -8.92 -20.99 11.02
N SER A 45 -8.74 -22.07 11.77
CA SER A 45 -7.66 -22.21 12.77
C SER A 45 -6.24 -22.00 12.24
N TRP A 46 -5.99 -22.30 10.96
CA TRP A 46 -4.69 -22.08 10.32
C TRP A 46 -4.28 -20.60 10.26
N ALA A 47 -5.25 -19.69 10.24
CA ALA A 47 -5.03 -18.25 10.15
C ALA A 47 -4.71 -17.59 11.49
N SER A 48 -4.68 -18.35 12.59
CA SER A 48 -4.16 -17.86 13.88
C SER A 48 -2.70 -17.40 13.78
N VAL A 49 -1.93 -17.93 12.83
CA VAL A 49 -0.53 -17.55 12.57
C VAL A 49 -0.42 -16.16 11.91
N LEU A 50 -1.50 -15.65 11.30
CA LEU A 50 -1.51 -14.34 10.64
C LEU A 50 -1.74 -13.18 11.60
N GLU A 51 -2.25 -13.46 12.81
CA GLU A 51 -2.53 -12.44 13.81
C GLU A 51 -1.22 -11.90 14.40
N LEU A 52 -0.98 -10.60 14.21
CA LEU A 52 0.21 -9.92 14.67
C LEU A 52 -0.16 -8.76 15.59
N GLU A 53 0.14 -8.90 16.87
CA GLU A 53 -0.02 -7.83 17.86
C GLU A 53 1.22 -6.95 17.86
N LEU A 54 1.05 -5.68 17.47
CA LEU A 54 2.16 -4.71 17.36
C LEU A 54 2.22 -3.78 18.56
N LEU A 55 1.08 -3.46 19.17
CA LEU A 55 0.97 -2.53 20.30
C LEU A 55 0.08 -3.14 21.40
N PRO A 56 0.67 -3.72 22.46
CA PRO A 56 -0.10 -4.22 23.61
C PRO A 56 -0.77 -3.04 24.36
N ASP A 57 -1.97 -3.28 24.89
CA ASP A 57 -2.81 -2.28 25.60
C ASP A 57 -3.22 -1.03 24.78
N TYR A 58 -3.22 -1.15 23.45
CA TYR A 58 -3.67 -0.05 22.59
C TYR A 58 -5.20 0.11 22.64
N LYS A 59 -5.68 1.23 23.18
CA LYS A 59 -7.13 1.55 23.26
C LYS A 59 -7.79 1.80 21.90
N GLY A 60 -7.01 1.80 20.83
CA GLY A 60 -7.49 2.02 19.49
C GLY A 60 -7.79 3.49 19.17
N PHE A 61 -7.63 3.88 17.92
CA PHE A 61 -8.02 5.21 17.46
C PHE A 61 -9.31 5.12 16.63
N LEU A 62 -10.43 5.35 17.32
CA LEU A 62 -11.78 5.13 16.77
C LEU A 62 -12.02 5.85 15.44
N LEU A 63 -11.44 7.05 15.28
CA LEU A 63 -11.59 7.86 14.07
C LEU A 63 -11.03 7.17 12.82
N VAL A 64 -9.99 6.33 12.96
CA VAL A 64 -9.40 5.57 11.83
C VAL A 64 -10.23 4.33 11.44
N ILE A 65 -10.97 3.76 12.39
CA ILE A 65 -11.91 2.66 12.15
C ILE A 65 -13.11 3.16 11.34
N LEU A 66 -13.58 4.38 11.59
CA LEU A 66 -14.72 4.97 10.87
C LEU A 66 -14.38 5.31 9.40
N PRO A 67 -15.39 5.42 8.50
CA PRO A 67 -15.21 5.84 7.10
C PRO A 67 -14.33 7.09 6.88
N PRO A 68 -14.47 8.21 7.64
CA PRO A 68 -13.57 9.37 7.55
C PRO A 68 -12.09 9.03 7.71
N GLY A 69 -11.76 8.10 8.60
CA GLY A 69 -10.40 7.62 8.82
C GLY A 69 -9.77 6.99 7.58
N GLY A 70 -10.55 6.23 6.82
CA GLY A 70 -10.09 5.62 5.57
C GLY A 70 -9.65 6.66 4.54
N PHE A 71 -10.39 7.77 4.40
CA PHE A 71 -10.01 8.86 3.51
C PHE A 71 -8.74 9.58 3.95
N ILE A 72 -8.53 9.75 5.25
CA ILE A 72 -7.30 10.34 5.80
C ILE A 72 -6.09 9.46 5.47
N VAL A 73 -6.19 8.16 5.73
CA VAL A 73 -5.11 7.20 5.42
C VAL A 73 -4.83 7.17 3.91
N LEU A 74 -5.87 7.13 3.08
CA LEU A 74 -5.73 7.23 1.61
C LEU A 74 -5.02 8.52 1.19
N GLY A 75 -5.37 9.67 1.80
CA GLY A 75 -4.72 10.95 1.54
C GLY A 75 -3.22 10.92 1.84
N PHE A 76 -2.83 10.34 2.97
CA PHE A 76 -1.42 10.16 3.32
C PHE A 76 -0.69 9.17 2.42
N MET A 77 -1.32 8.04 2.05
CA MET A 77 -0.77 7.09 1.08
C MET A 77 -0.49 7.77 -0.25
N LEU A 78 -1.43 8.59 -0.74
CA LEU A 78 -1.28 9.29 -2.01
C LEU A 78 -0.20 10.39 -1.95
N ALA A 79 -0.10 11.11 -0.83
CA ALA A 79 0.98 12.06 -0.59
C ALA A 79 2.34 11.35 -0.55
N GLY A 80 2.43 10.19 0.12
CA GLY A 80 3.64 9.35 0.15
C GLY A 80 4.03 8.85 -1.24
N LYS A 81 3.06 8.35 -2.02
CA LYS A 81 3.28 7.92 -3.41
C LYS A 81 3.84 9.05 -4.26
N ARG A 82 3.27 10.26 -4.16
CA ARG A 82 3.76 11.45 -4.87
C ARG A 82 5.18 11.82 -4.45
N LEU A 83 5.51 11.71 -3.16
CA LEU A 83 6.87 11.97 -2.69
C LEU A 83 7.87 10.97 -3.29
N ILE A 84 7.55 9.68 -3.28
CA ILE A 84 8.39 8.63 -3.87
C ILE A 84 8.58 8.87 -5.37
N ASP A 85 7.50 9.16 -6.11
CA ASP A 85 7.56 9.49 -7.54
C ASP A 85 8.49 10.67 -7.80
N HIS A 86 8.37 11.75 -7.02
CA HIS A 86 9.24 12.92 -7.18
C HIS A 86 10.72 12.58 -6.94
N LEU A 87 11.02 11.71 -5.98
CA LEU A 87 12.40 11.27 -5.72
C LEU A 87 12.93 10.40 -6.87
N LEU A 88 12.11 9.50 -7.40
CA LEU A 88 12.47 8.65 -8.55
C LEU A 88 12.68 9.49 -9.81
N GLN A 89 11.78 10.43 -10.10
CA GLN A 89 11.90 11.34 -11.23
C GLN A 89 13.18 12.17 -11.16
N LYS A 90 13.53 12.72 -9.98
CA LYS A 90 14.78 13.45 -9.80
C LYS A 90 16.01 12.59 -10.11
N ARG A 91 15.99 11.30 -9.73
CA ARG A 91 17.08 10.36 -10.04
C ARG A 91 17.15 10.05 -11.53
N LEU A 92 16.02 9.81 -12.19
CA LEU A 92 15.96 9.56 -13.63
C LEU A 92 16.49 10.78 -14.41
N LEU A 93 16.11 11.99 -14.01
CA LEU A 93 16.61 13.22 -14.61
C LEU A 93 18.11 13.39 -14.41
N ALA A 94 18.63 13.17 -13.19
CA ALA A 94 20.05 13.27 -12.89
C ALA A 94 20.90 12.28 -13.70
N LEU A 95 20.41 11.04 -13.89
CA LEU A 95 21.06 10.03 -14.73
C LEU A 95 21.07 10.44 -16.20
N ASN A 96 19.97 11.00 -16.71
CA ASN A 96 19.88 11.44 -18.10
C ASN A 96 20.76 12.68 -18.37
N THR A 97 20.95 13.54 -17.37
CA THR A 97 21.88 14.69 -17.48
C THR A 97 23.35 14.29 -17.31
N ALA A 98 23.64 13.20 -16.61
CA ALA A 98 24.99 12.67 -16.41
C ALA A 98 25.50 11.86 -17.62
N LEU A 99 24.60 11.46 -18.52
CA LEU A 99 24.90 10.84 -19.81
C LEU A 99 24.55 11.82 -20.93
N PRO A 100 25.35 12.87 -21.18
CA PRO A 100 25.09 13.79 -22.29
C PRO A 100 25.20 13.03 -23.62
N ASP A 101 24.30 13.34 -24.56
CA ASP A 101 24.22 12.86 -25.95
C ASP A 101 25.58 12.46 -26.58
N GLY A 102 25.99 11.21 -26.36
CA GLY A 102 27.17 10.60 -26.97
C GLY A 102 26.84 9.39 -27.84
N ALA A 103 25.56 9.16 -28.14
CA ALA A 103 25.09 8.03 -28.93
C ALA A 103 24.43 8.46 -30.27
N ASN A 104 24.77 9.65 -30.77
CA ASN A 104 24.45 10.11 -32.13
C ASN A 104 25.71 10.61 -32.86
N SER A 105 26.67 9.72 -33.09
CA SER A 105 27.68 9.84 -34.16
C SER A 105 27.98 8.48 -34.77
#